data_AF-A0A800A1Z7-F1
#
_entry.id   AF-A0A800A1Z7-F1
#
_cell.length_a   1.000
_cell.length_b   1.000
_cell.length_c   1.000
_cell.angle_alpha   90.00
_cell.angle_beta   90.00
_cell.angle_gamma   90.00
#
_symmetry.space_group_name_H-M   'P 1'
#
loop_
_entity.id
_entity.type
_entity.pdbx_description
1 polymer ?
#
loop_
_entity_poly.entity_id
_entity_poly.type
_entity_poly.pdbx_seq_one_letter_code
_entity_poly.pdbx_strand_id
1 'polypeptide(L)'
;MDKQKEEYIVIPITLSLPCRFSAGPYMGRFLREFKQKRILGVKCPSCGRTFVPPRQMCGRCHTETCEWVELKDTGTLLYYDIVYYEFIDPTTGEKKPVPWVHGPIQLDGSDGDVVVDEIALNPTHFKERTMAQTLSTLVHEMCHLWQHHFGKPPRGNYHNKQWATKMLSCGLIPSDTGREGGKQTGQNMTHYIEDGGVFDT
;
A
#
# COMPACT_ATOMS: atom_id res chain seq x y z
N MET A 1 -33.45 -8.51 29.15
CA MET A 1 -32.50 -7.97 30.14
C MET A 1 -31.78 -6.82 29.47
N ASP A 2 -32.20 -5.61 29.81
CA ASP A 2 -31.70 -4.36 29.25
C ASP A 2 -30.29 -4.13 29.80
N LYS A 3 -29.27 -4.13 28.94
CA LYS A 3 -27.88 -3.90 29.39
C LYS A 3 -27.77 -2.43 29.76
N GLN A 4 -27.64 -2.18 31.06
CA GLN A 4 -27.39 -0.87 31.65
C GLN A 4 -26.24 -0.20 30.88
N LYS A 5 -26.56 0.92 30.21
CA LYS A 5 -25.65 1.65 29.32
C LYS A 5 -24.55 2.25 30.21
N GLU A 6 -23.34 1.73 30.14
CA GLU A 6 -22.20 2.29 30.87
C GLU A 6 -21.97 3.73 30.41
N GLU A 7 -22.16 4.69 31.31
CA GLU A 7 -21.88 6.10 31.07
C GLU A 7 -20.36 6.32 31.18
N TYR A 8 -19.67 6.29 30.04
CA TYR A 8 -18.25 6.61 30.00
C TYR A 8 -18.02 8.11 30.13
N ILE A 9 -17.18 8.50 31.09
CA ILE A 9 -16.62 9.85 31.13
C ILE A 9 -15.56 9.94 30.01
N VAL A 10 -15.89 10.65 28.93
CA VAL A 10 -14.95 10.93 27.83
C VAL A 10 -14.24 12.24 28.13
N ILE A 11 -12.94 12.16 28.43
CA ILE A 11 -12.08 13.34 28.57
C ILE A 11 -11.37 13.53 27.22
N PRO A 12 -11.70 14.56 26.42
CA PRO A 12 -10.98 14.84 25.18
C PRO A 12 -9.59 15.38 25.54
N ILE A 13 -8.58 14.52 25.42
CA ILE A 13 -7.18 14.91 25.59
C ILE A 13 -6.60 15.06 24.20
N THR A 14 -6.35 16.30 23.77
CA THR A 14 -5.50 16.54 22.59
C THR A 14 -4.07 16.17 22.96
N LEU A 15 -3.57 15.07 22.39
CA LEU A 15 -2.20 14.61 22.63
C LEU A 15 -1.21 15.59 21.97
N SER A 16 -0.83 16.66 22.68
CA SER A 16 0.21 17.57 22.24
C SER A 16 1.58 16.94 22.52
N LEU A 17 2.09 16.18 21.56
CA LEU A 17 3.47 15.68 21.60
C LEU A 17 4.41 16.86 21.25
N PRO A 18 5.31 17.29 22.16
CA PRO A 18 6.24 18.40 21.91
C PRO A 18 7.40 18.00 20.99
N CYS A 19 7.11 17.21 19.94
CA CYS A 19 8.08 16.77 18.96
C CYS A 19 8.36 17.92 17.98
N ARG A 20 9.51 18.59 18.17
CA ARG A 20 10.03 19.54 17.19
C ARG A 20 10.77 18.78 16.08
N PHE A 21 10.04 18.39 15.04
CA PHE A 21 10.64 17.78 13.85
C PHE A 21 10.96 18.86 12.81
N SER A 22 12.20 18.92 12.33
CA SER A 22 12.55 19.76 11.20
C SER A 22 12.09 19.07 9.91
N ALA A 23 11.15 19.67 9.19
CA ALA A 23 10.71 19.17 7.88
C ALA A 23 11.83 19.22 6.82
N GLY A 24 12.95 19.88 7.10
CA GLY A 24 14.03 20.08 6.12
C GLY A 24 13.68 21.14 5.06
N PRO A 25 14.64 21.48 4.18
CA PRO A 25 14.52 22.61 3.27
C PRO A 25 13.43 22.43 2.20
N TYR A 26 13.27 21.21 1.67
CA TYR A 26 12.30 20.90 0.62
C TYR A 26 10.88 20.83 1.16
N MET A 27 10.61 19.90 2.08
CA MET A 27 9.26 19.76 2.67
C MET A 27 8.86 21.02 3.45
N GLY A 28 9.81 21.69 4.13
CA GLY A 28 9.55 22.97 4.78
C GLY A 28 9.08 24.07 3.81
N ARG A 29 9.68 24.15 2.61
CA ARG A 29 9.21 25.07 1.55
C ARG A 29 7.85 24.65 1.02
N PHE A 30 7.67 23.37 0.69
CA PHE A 30 6.40 22.82 0.23
C PHE A 30 5.25 23.17 1.18
N LEU A 31 5.39 22.88 2.48
CA LEU A 31 4.34 23.15 3.47
C LEU A 31 4.06 24.65 3.65
N ARG A 32 5.07 25.53 3.50
CA ARG A 32 4.86 26.99 3.54
C ARG A 32 4.01 27.48 2.36
N GLU A 33 4.28 26.97 1.16
CA GLU A 33 3.58 27.36 -0.06
C GLU A 33 2.20 26.70 -0.14
N PHE A 34 2.08 25.48 0.36
CA PHE A 34 0.81 24.77 0.47
C PHE A 34 -0.19 25.50 1.38
N LYS A 35 0.29 26.13 2.48
CA LYS A 35 -0.52 27.04 3.30
C LYS A 35 -1.05 28.25 2.51
N GLN A 36 -0.34 28.65 1.46
CA GLN A 36 -0.76 29.71 0.53
C GLN A 36 -1.59 29.17 -0.64
N LYS A 37 -2.06 27.91 -0.56
CA LYS A 37 -2.83 27.21 -1.62
C LYS A 37 -2.05 27.02 -2.92
N ARG A 38 -0.71 26.98 -2.84
CA ARG A 38 0.17 26.72 -3.99
C ARG A 38 0.81 25.35 -3.84
N ILE A 39 0.65 24.50 -4.84
CA ILE A 39 1.23 23.16 -4.82
C ILE A 39 2.55 23.20 -5.58
N LEU A 40 3.66 23.04 -4.86
CA LEU A 40 4.98 23.00 -5.50
C LEU A 40 5.48 21.57 -5.65
N GLY A 41 6.01 21.26 -6.82
CA GLY A 41 6.83 20.10 -7.10
C GLY A 41 8.29 20.48 -7.35
N VAL A 42 9.13 19.46 -7.54
CA VAL A 42 10.53 19.63 -7.96
C VAL A 42 10.84 18.75 -9.15
N LYS A 43 11.54 19.32 -10.12
CA LYS A 43 11.88 18.68 -11.37
C LYS A 43 13.32 18.18 -11.35
N CYS A 44 13.52 16.97 -11.86
CA CYS A 44 14.85 16.40 -12.07
C CYS A 44 15.48 17.02 -13.31
N PRO A 45 16.66 17.64 -13.21
CA PRO A 45 17.33 18.22 -14.38
C PRO A 45 17.79 17.16 -15.38
N SER A 46 18.04 15.91 -14.94
CA SER A 46 18.57 14.86 -15.81
C SER A 46 17.49 14.10 -16.59
N CYS A 47 16.36 13.76 -15.96
CA CYS A 47 15.30 12.99 -16.60
C CYS A 47 14.01 13.76 -16.84
N GLY A 48 13.93 15.02 -16.41
CA GLY A 48 12.76 15.88 -16.58
C GLY A 48 11.56 15.55 -15.69
N ARG A 49 11.64 14.49 -14.87
CA ARG A 49 10.53 14.07 -13.99
C ARG A 49 10.25 15.10 -12.91
N THR A 50 8.97 15.32 -12.62
CA THR A 50 8.48 16.27 -11.62
C THR A 50 7.84 15.54 -10.45
N PHE A 51 8.33 15.77 -9.23
CA PHE A 51 7.90 15.05 -8.03
C PHE A 51 7.04 15.92 -7.11
N VAL A 52 5.95 15.34 -6.59
CA VAL A 52 5.12 15.87 -5.51
C VAL A 52 4.68 14.70 -4.60
N PRO A 53 4.93 14.73 -3.27
CA PRO A 53 5.70 15.72 -2.52
C PRO A 53 7.16 15.85 -2.99
N PRO A 54 7.82 17.00 -2.80
CA PRO A 54 9.15 17.21 -3.34
C PRO A 54 10.21 16.39 -2.60
N ARG A 55 11.15 15.85 -3.36
CA ARG A 55 12.31 15.09 -2.87
C ARG A 55 13.58 15.88 -3.16
N GLN A 56 14.65 15.74 -2.38
CA GLN A 56 15.92 16.41 -2.68
C GLN A 56 16.73 15.69 -3.77
N MET A 57 16.64 14.36 -3.82
CA MET A 57 17.38 13.52 -4.76
C MET A 57 16.41 12.75 -5.65
N CYS A 58 16.73 12.67 -6.94
CA CYS A 58 16.01 11.83 -7.88
C CYS A 58 16.35 10.35 -7.62
N GLY A 59 15.36 9.53 -7.24
CA GLY A 59 15.57 8.09 -6.98
C GLY A 59 16.01 7.27 -8.21
N ARG A 60 15.85 7.81 -9.43
CA ARG A 60 16.30 7.16 -10.67
C ARG A 60 17.69 7.61 -11.12
N CYS A 61 17.92 8.92 -11.14
CA CYS A 61 19.15 9.52 -11.67
C CYS A 61 20.21 9.76 -10.61
N HIS A 62 19.86 9.67 -9.32
CA HIS A 62 20.74 9.96 -8.19
C HIS A 62 21.38 11.36 -8.24
N THR A 63 20.66 12.32 -8.83
CA THR A 63 21.06 13.74 -8.90
C THR A 63 20.14 14.59 -8.02
N GLU A 64 20.64 15.75 -7.59
CA GLU A 64 19.86 16.71 -6.81
C GLU A 64 18.81 17.41 -7.69
N THR A 65 17.60 17.57 -7.18
CA THR A 65 16.48 18.18 -7.90
C THR A 65 16.29 19.62 -7.45
N CYS A 66 16.94 20.57 -8.12
CA CYS A 66 16.95 21.97 -7.68
C CYS A 66 15.88 22.85 -8.34
N GLU A 67 15.19 22.36 -9.38
CA GLU A 67 14.22 23.14 -10.17
C GLU A 67 12.83 23.02 -9.55
N TRP A 68 12.32 24.11 -8.96
CA TRP A 68 10.98 24.16 -8.37
C TRP A 68 9.94 24.56 -9.41
N VAL A 69 8.84 23.83 -9.46
CA VAL A 69 7.74 24.07 -10.40
C VAL A 69 6.41 24.12 -9.65
N GLU A 70 5.54 25.04 -10.04
CA GLU A 70 4.18 25.11 -9.51
C GLU A 70 3.29 24.17 -10.32
N LEU A 71 2.57 23.30 -9.62
CA LEU A 71 1.66 22.32 -10.18
C LEU A 71 0.23 22.84 -10.13
N LYS A 72 -0.64 22.25 -10.96
CA LYS A 72 -2.07 22.54 -10.92
C LYS A 72 -2.72 21.91 -9.70
N ASP A 73 -3.86 22.45 -9.30
CA ASP A 73 -4.77 21.87 -8.30
C ASP A 73 -5.70 20.80 -8.89
N THR A 74 -5.54 20.49 -10.18
CA THR A 74 -6.20 19.40 -10.89
C THR A 74 -5.31 18.14 -10.93
N GLY A 75 -5.95 16.98 -11.02
CA GLY A 75 -5.25 15.71 -11.11
C GLY A 75 -6.17 14.55 -11.44
N THR A 76 -5.57 13.39 -11.64
CA THR A 76 -6.26 12.14 -11.94
C THR A 76 -6.23 11.21 -10.72
N LEU A 77 -7.40 10.74 -10.30
CA LEU A 77 -7.52 9.66 -9.31
C LEU A 77 -6.98 8.36 -9.92
N LEU A 78 -5.98 7.76 -9.31
CA LEU A 78 -5.35 6.55 -9.85
C LEU A 78 -6.15 5.29 -9.51
N TYR A 79 -6.43 5.10 -8.24
CA TYR A 79 -7.25 4.03 -7.69
C TYR A 79 -7.93 4.54 -6.42
N TYR A 80 -8.88 3.77 -5.90
CA TYR A 80 -9.57 4.11 -4.68
C TYR A 80 -10.03 2.87 -3.91
N ASP A 81 -10.07 3.00 -2.60
CA ASP A 81 -10.58 2.00 -1.67
C ASP A 81 -11.73 2.59 -0.87
N ILE A 82 -12.78 1.78 -0.68
CA ILE A 82 -13.93 2.13 0.14
C ILE A 82 -13.75 1.47 1.50
N VAL A 83 -13.55 2.29 2.53
CA VAL A 83 -13.30 1.84 3.89
C VAL A 83 -14.63 1.70 4.63
N TYR A 84 -14.95 0.47 5.02
CA TYR A 84 -16.17 0.10 5.75
C TYR A 84 -15.96 -0.14 7.25
N TYR A 85 -14.76 0.12 7.78
CA TYR A 85 -14.47 -0.01 9.21
C TYR A 85 -14.31 1.36 9.87
N GLU A 86 -14.65 1.41 11.15
CA GLU A 86 -14.52 2.62 11.96
C GLU A 86 -13.03 2.95 12.16
N PHE A 87 -12.63 4.16 11.78
CA PHE A 87 -11.30 4.70 12.07
C PHE A 87 -11.46 5.92 12.98
N ILE A 88 -10.72 5.93 14.10
CA ILE A 88 -10.64 7.08 15.00
C ILE A 88 -9.56 8.00 14.44
N ASP A 89 -9.93 9.24 14.10
CA ASP A 89 -8.95 10.23 13.65
C ASP A 89 -7.96 10.49 14.80
N PRO A 90 -6.66 10.21 14.63
CA PRO A 90 -5.69 10.35 15.72
C PRO A 90 -5.46 11.81 16.12
N THR A 91 -5.90 12.77 15.30
CA THR A 91 -5.77 14.20 15.57
C THR A 91 -6.94 14.74 16.36
N THR A 92 -8.16 14.28 16.07
CA THR A 92 -9.39 14.81 16.69
C THR A 92 -10.02 13.86 17.72
N GLY A 93 -9.69 12.57 17.68
CA GLY A 93 -10.32 11.52 18.48
C GLY A 93 -11.74 11.16 18.01
N GLU A 94 -12.22 11.75 16.92
CA GLU A 94 -13.55 11.51 16.39
C GLU A 94 -13.57 10.31 15.45
N LYS A 95 -14.68 9.57 15.43
CA LYS A 95 -14.89 8.48 14.47
C LYS A 95 -15.19 9.07 13.10
N LYS A 96 -14.43 8.66 12.07
CA LYS A 96 -14.77 9.01 10.69
C LYS A 96 -16.10 8.34 10.29
N PRO A 97 -16.99 9.04 9.55
CA PRO A 97 -18.22 8.45 9.04
C PRO A 97 -17.88 7.33 8.05
N VAL A 98 -18.61 6.22 8.16
CA VAL A 98 -18.44 5.04 7.31
C VAL A 98 -19.65 4.92 6.37
N PRO A 99 -19.46 4.68 5.06
CA PRO A 99 -18.18 4.47 4.37
C PRO A 99 -17.47 5.78 4.02
N TRP A 100 -16.13 5.72 3.91
CA TRP A 100 -15.31 6.80 3.35
C TRP A 100 -14.34 6.25 2.31
N VAL A 101 -13.88 7.12 1.39
CA VAL A 101 -13.02 6.74 0.27
C VAL A 101 -11.61 7.29 0.48
N HIS A 102 -10.61 6.43 0.29
CA HIS A 102 -9.20 6.81 0.20
C HIS A 102 -8.70 6.55 -1.23
N GLY A 103 -7.88 7.44 -1.77
CA GLY A 103 -7.28 7.20 -3.09
C GLY A 103 -6.22 8.25 -3.41
N PRO A 104 -5.07 7.84 -3.99
CA PRO A 104 -4.04 8.77 -4.39
C PRO A 104 -4.45 9.53 -5.67
N ILE A 105 -4.15 10.83 -5.68
CA ILE A 105 -4.35 11.72 -6.82
C ILE A 105 -2.98 12.03 -7.42
N GLN A 106 -2.79 11.68 -8.69
CA GLN A 106 -1.66 12.19 -9.46
C GLN A 106 -1.99 13.58 -9.99
N LEU A 107 -1.25 14.59 -9.52
CA LEU A 107 -1.48 15.98 -9.94
C LEU A 107 -1.01 16.22 -11.37
N ASP A 108 -1.75 17.05 -12.10
CA ASP A 108 -1.41 17.41 -13.46
C ASP A 108 -0.08 18.17 -13.50
N GLY A 109 0.83 17.73 -14.38
CA GLY A 109 2.19 18.25 -14.46
C GLY A 109 3.19 17.58 -13.51
N SER A 110 2.74 16.63 -12.69
CA SER A 110 3.62 15.74 -11.93
C SER A 110 3.80 14.38 -12.62
N ASP A 111 4.98 13.82 -12.46
CA ASP A 111 5.28 12.45 -12.83
C ASP A 111 4.96 11.56 -11.64
N GLY A 112 3.96 10.69 -11.81
CA GLY A 112 3.66 9.61 -10.89
C GLY A 112 4.84 8.66 -10.86
N ASP A 113 5.63 8.71 -9.80
CA ASP A 113 6.83 7.89 -9.66
C ASP A 113 6.52 6.47 -9.18
N VAL A 114 5.26 6.04 -9.15
CA VAL A 114 4.91 4.81 -8.46
C VAL A 114 3.76 4.08 -9.14
N VAL A 115 4.11 3.05 -9.91
CA VAL A 115 3.26 1.86 -9.96
C VAL A 115 3.35 1.26 -8.56
N VAL A 116 2.36 1.57 -7.72
CA VAL A 116 2.19 0.91 -6.43
C VAL A 116 1.28 -0.27 -6.69
N ASP A 117 1.77 -1.47 -6.44
CA ASP A 117 0.89 -2.61 -6.25
C ASP A 117 0.43 -2.62 -4.80
N GLU A 118 -0.88 -2.75 -4.60
CA GLU A 118 -1.48 -2.89 -3.28
C GLU A 118 -1.92 -4.34 -3.06
N ILE A 119 -1.53 -4.91 -1.92
CA ILE A 119 -2.02 -6.19 -1.43
C ILE A 119 -2.86 -5.94 -0.20
N ALA A 120 -4.16 -6.16 -0.30
CA ALA A 120 -5.07 -6.13 0.83
C ALA A 120 -5.19 -7.52 1.45
N LEU A 121 -4.82 -7.65 2.74
CA LEU A 121 -5.02 -8.87 3.52
C LEU A 121 -6.16 -8.64 4.52
N ASN A 122 -7.09 -9.59 4.60
CA ASN A 122 -8.20 -9.50 5.54
C ASN A 122 -7.71 -9.80 6.98
N PRO A 123 -7.79 -8.83 7.92
CA PRO A 123 -7.27 -8.99 9.27
C PRO A 123 -8.00 -10.02 10.11
N THR A 124 -9.22 -10.44 9.73
CA THR A 124 -9.94 -11.50 10.46
C THR A 124 -9.16 -12.82 10.47
N HIS A 125 -8.43 -13.11 9.40
CA HIS A 125 -7.64 -14.35 9.27
C HIS A 125 -6.36 -14.35 10.12
N PHE A 126 -5.90 -13.20 10.59
CA PHE A 126 -4.65 -13.13 11.39
C PHE A 126 -4.81 -13.73 12.78
N LYS A 127 -6.04 -13.85 13.29
CA LYS A 127 -6.31 -14.45 14.61
C LYS A 127 -6.20 -15.98 14.59
N GLU A 128 -6.46 -16.58 13.44
CA GLU A 128 -6.58 -18.04 13.28
C GLU A 128 -5.36 -18.67 12.62
N ARG A 129 -4.43 -17.85 12.12
CA ARG A 129 -3.25 -18.27 11.37
C ARG A 129 -1.98 -17.96 12.14
N THR A 130 -0.98 -18.80 11.95
CA THR A 130 0.38 -18.47 12.40
C THR A 130 0.95 -17.32 11.57
N MET A 131 2.02 -16.71 12.07
CA MET A 131 2.75 -15.67 11.33
C MET A 131 3.26 -16.21 9.98
N ALA A 132 3.86 -17.40 9.97
CA ALA A 132 4.32 -18.06 8.75
C ALA A 132 3.19 -18.29 7.74
N GLN A 133 2.01 -18.76 8.20
CA GLN A 133 0.85 -18.92 7.33
C GLN A 133 0.35 -17.58 6.77
N THR A 134 0.34 -16.52 7.58
CA THR A 134 -0.06 -15.17 7.15
C THR A 134 0.91 -14.61 6.10
N LEU A 135 2.21 -14.69 6.37
CA LEU A 135 3.26 -14.25 5.45
C LEU A 135 3.28 -15.08 4.17
N SER A 136 2.95 -16.37 4.24
CA SER A 136 2.87 -17.22 3.05
C SER A 136 1.73 -16.77 2.12
N THR A 137 0.60 -16.30 2.66
CA THR A 137 -0.46 -15.68 1.87
C THR A 137 -0.02 -14.35 1.27
N LEU A 138 0.75 -13.53 2.01
CA LEU A 138 1.33 -12.32 1.42
C LEU A 138 2.22 -12.65 0.20
N VAL A 139 3.10 -13.64 0.32
CA VAL A 139 3.97 -14.07 -0.79
C VAL A 139 3.17 -14.66 -1.97
N HIS A 140 2.08 -15.37 -1.69
CA HIS A 140 1.13 -15.83 -2.72
C HIS A 140 0.59 -14.65 -3.55
N GLU A 141 0.09 -13.61 -2.88
CA GLU A 141 -0.40 -12.40 -3.56
C GLU A 141 0.73 -11.66 -4.30
N MET A 142 1.94 -11.61 -3.74
CA MET A 142 3.12 -11.07 -4.43
C MET A 142 3.47 -11.85 -5.71
N CYS A 143 3.19 -13.15 -5.78
CA CYS A 143 3.38 -13.94 -7.01
C CYS A 143 2.38 -13.53 -8.11
N HIS A 144 1.16 -13.15 -7.75
CA HIS A 144 0.20 -12.57 -8.70
C HIS A 144 0.71 -11.24 -9.25
N LEU A 145 1.17 -10.34 -8.39
CA LEU A 145 1.74 -9.05 -8.81
C LEU A 145 2.97 -9.22 -9.69
N TRP A 146 3.88 -10.12 -9.30
CA TRP A 146 5.03 -10.46 -10.13
C TRP A 146 4.60 -10.93 -11.52
N GLN A 147 3.58 -11.80 -11.60
CA GLN A 147 3.08 -12.27 -12.90
C GLN A 147 2.44 -11.13 -13.70
N HIS A 148 1.76 -10.19 -13.05
CA HIS A 148 1.17 -9.03 -13.70
C HIS A 148 2.24 -8.16 -14.39
N HIS A 149 3.36 -7.89 -13.72
CA HIS A 149 4.43 -7.03 -14.26
C HIS A 149 5.39 -7.73 -15.21
N PHE A 150 5.75 -8.98 -14.90
CA PHE A 150 6.86 -9.67 -15.56
C PHE A 150 6.43 -10.93 -16.31
N GLY A 151 5.15 -11.30 -16.21
CA GLY A 151 4.62 -12.54 -16.71
C GLY A 151 3.52 -12.38 -17.76
N LYS A 152 2.71 -13.43 -17.89
CA LYS A 152 1.56 -13.54 -18.78
C LYS A 152 0.38 -14.05 -17.96
N PRO A 153 -0.32 -13.17 -17.21
CA PRO A 153 -1.48 -13.57 -16.44
C PRO A 153 -2.59 -14.05 -17.39
N PRO A 154 -3.34 -15.10 -17.02
CA PRO A 154 -4.50 -15.53 -17.79
C PRO A 154 -5.67 -14.55 -17.61
N ARG A 155 -6.73 -14.73 -18.41
CA ARG A 155 -7.98 -13.96 -18.22
C ARG A 155 -8.75 -14.50 -17.02
N GLY A 156 -9.22 -13.62 -16.14
CA GLY A 156 -9.93 -14.00 -14.92
C GLY A 156 -9.02 -14.68 -13.90
N ASN A 157 -9.61 -15.48 -13.01
CA ASN A 157 -8.94 -15.93 -11.78
C ASN A 157 -8.17 -17.25 -11.93
N TYR A 158 -7.80 -17.63 -13.15
CA TYR A 158 -7.11 -18.89 -13.38
C TYR A 158 -5.64 -18.79 -12.93
N HIS A 159 -5.13 -19.81 -12.26
CA HIS A 159 -3.74 -19.90 -11.86
C HIS A 159 -3.00 -20.79 -12.85
N ASN A 160 -2.17 -20.19 -13.69
CA ASN A 160 -1.47 -20.92 -14.75
C ASN A 160 -0.13 -21.48 -14.29
N LYS A 161 0.53 -22.25 -15.16
CA LYS A 161 1.83 -22.88 -14.87
C LYS A 161 2.93 -21.88 -14.54
N GLN A 162 2.90 -20.68 -15.10
CA GLN A 162 3.93 -19.67 -14.84
C GLN A 162 3.82 -19.13 -13.41
N TRP A 163 2.61 -18.86 -12.95
CA TRP A 163 2.36 -18.49 -11.55
C TRP A 163 2.75 -19.64 -10.61
N ALA A 164 2.38 -20.88 -10.94
CA ALA A 164 2.73 -22.04 -10.12
C ALA A 164 4.26 -22.24 -10.02
N THR A 165 4.98 -22.03 -11.12
CA THR A 165 6.45 -22.07 -11.13
C THR A 165 7.05 -20.99 -10.23
N LYS A 166 6.46 -19.79 -10.22
CA LYS A 166 6.91 -18.70 -9.35
C LYS A 166 6.69 -19.02 -7.87
N MET A 167 5.54 -19.56 -7.51
CA MET A 167 5.24 -20.01 -6.15
C MET A 167 6.26 -21.05 -5.65
N LEU A 168 6.55 -22.07 -6.47
CA LEU A 168 7.54 -23.10 -6.15
C LEU A 168 8.93 -22.48 -5.89
N SER A 169 9.34 -21.50 -6.70
CA SER A 169 10.63 -20.80 -6.49
C SER A 169 10.72 -20.02 -5.18
N CYS A 170 9.58 -19.75 -4.54
CA CYS A 170 9.48 -19.07 -3.26
C CYS A 170 9.30 -20.05 -2.08
N GLY A 171 9.35 -21.38 -2.29
CA GLY A 171 9.11 -22.39 -1.25
C GLY A 171 7.64 -22.57 -0.87
N LEU A 172 6.70 -22.08 -1.71
CA LEU A 172 5.27 -22.29 -1.54
C LEU A 172 4.78 -23.28 -2.58
N ILE A 173 4.16 -24.39 -2.16
CA ILE A 173 3.70 -25.41 -3.08
C ILE A 173 2.22 -25.16 -3.42
N PRO A 174 1.88 -24.81 -4.67
CA PRO A 174 0.49 -24.62 -5.06
C PRO A 174 -0.31 -25.91 -4.96
N SER A 175 -1.53 -25.83 -4.45
CA SER A 175 -2.43 -26.97 -4.35
C SER A 175 -3.89 -26.50 -4.36
N ASP A 176 -4.73 -27.11 -5.19
CA ASP A 176 -6.19 -26.91 -5.17
C ASP A 176 -6.86 -27.42 -3.88
N THR A 177 -6.18 -28.30 -3.14
CA THR A 177 -6.63 -28.85 -1.85
C THR A 177 -5.91 -28.25 -0.65
N GLY A 178 -4.86 -27.46 -0.86
CA GLY A 178 -3.96 -26.98 0.20
C GLY A 178 -3.11 -28.06 0.85
N ARG A 179 -3.02 -29.24 0.23
CA ARG A 179 -2.23 -30.39 0.71
C ARG A 179 -1.40 -30.99 -0.41
N GLU A 180 -0.45 -31.83 -0.04
CA GLU A 180 0.34 -32.62 -0.98
C GLU A 180 -0.55 -33.47 -1.91
N GLY A 181 -0.14 -33.62 -3.16
CA GLY A 181 -0.88 -34.37 -4.18
C GLY A 181 -2.02 -33.60 -4.88
N GLY A 182 -2.33 -32.37 -4.46
CA GLY A 182 -3.28 -31.50 -5.17
C GLY A 182 -2.76 -31.02 -6.53
N LYS A 183 -3.68 -30.57 -7.40
CA LYS A 183 -3.31 -29.92 -8.67
C LYS A 183 -2.64 -28.59 -8.37
N GLN A 184 -1.63 -28.22 -9.16
CA GLN A 184 -0.88 -26.97 -8.97
C GLN A 184 -1.39 -25.79 -9.80
N THR A 185 -2.46 -25.99 -10.58
CA THR A 185 -3.06 -24.96 -11.45
C THR A 185 -4.57 -25.13 -11.45
N GLY A 186 -5.32 -24.04 -11.50
CA GLY A 186 -6.79 -24.10 -11.44
C GLY A 186 -7.45 -22.75 -11.23
N GLN A 187 -8.78 -22.73 -11.23
CA GLN A 187 -9.56 -21.51 -11.00
C GLN A 187 -9.54 -21.07 -9.53
N ASN A 188 -9.45 -22.03 -8.61
CA ASN A 188 -9.34 -21.81 -7.18
C ASN A 188 -8.11 -22.56 -6.71
N MET A 189 -7.14 -21.82 -6.20
CA MET A 189 -5.86 -22.36 -5.76
C MET A 189 -5.57 -21.85 -4.36
N THR A 190 -4.89 -22.68 -3.59
CA THR A 190 -4.22 -22.28 -2.36
C THR A 190 -2.81 -22.89 -2.37
N HIS A 191 -2.16 -22.97 -1.22
CA HIS A 191 -0.80 -23.50 -1.09
C HIS A 191 -0.56 -24.09 0.30
N TYR A 192 0.51 -24.85 0.41
CA TYR A 192 1.15 -25.17 1.68
C TYR A 192 2.62 -24.76 1.63
N ILE A 193 3.23 -24.60 2.81
CA ILE A 193 4.65 -24.26 2.95
C ILE A 193 5.45 -25.55 2.81
N GLU A 194 6.49 -25.53 1.99
CA GLU A 194 7.44 -26.65 1.89
C GLU A 194 8.28 -26.74 3.18
N ASP A 195 8.28 -27.91 3.83
CA ASP A 195 9.01 -28.14 5.07
C ASP A 195 10.53 -27.99 4.84
N GLY A 196 11.18 -27.10 5.60
CA GLY A 196 12.60 -26.77 5.40
C GLY A 196 12.92 -26.13 4.05
N GLY A 197 11.90 -25.66 3.31
CA GLY A 197 12.05 -24.97 2.02
C GLY A 197 12.49 -23.51 2.19
N VAL A 198 12.70 -22.83 1.06
CA VAL A 198 13.24 -21.45 1.01
C VAL A 198 12.39 -20.43 1.78
N PHE A 199 11.09 -20.69 1.95
CA PHE A 199 10.22 -19.82 2.75
C PHE A 199 10.37 -20.04 4.27
N ASP A 200 10.72 -21.27 4.67
CA ASP A 200 10.74 -21.73 6.06
C ASP A 200 12.11 -21.56 6.74
N THR A 201 13.13 -21.18 5.97
CA THR A 201 14.51 -20.87 6.42
C THR A 201 14.71 -19.40 6.74
#